data_AF-A0A6N7QAX3-F1
#
_entry.id   AF-A0A6N7QAX3-F1
#
_cell.length_a   1.000
_cell.length_b   1.000
_cell.length_c   1.000
_cell.angle_alpha   90.00
_cell.angle_beta   90.00
_cell.angle_gamma   90.00
#
_symmetry.space_group_name_H-M   'P 1'
#
loop_
_entity.id
_entity.type
_entity.pdbx_description
1 polymer ?
#
loop_
_entity_poly.entity_id
_entity_poly.type
_entity_poly.pdbx_seq_one_letter_code
_entity_poly.pdbx_strand_id
1 'polypeptide(L)'
;MGGFSIWHWLILLVLLALPLLVGMVVWLAIRAQRRRPAAAPPPLPPVDSVEQRLRALEQLKAQGLIDAAEYTRRREQILAAL
;
A
#
# COMPACT_ATOMS: atom_id res chain seq x y z
N MET A 1 -37.60 -0.31 26.70
CA MET A 1 -36.67 -1.37 26.27
C MET A 1 -36.06 -0.95 24.94
N GLY A 2 -34.80 -0.50 24.88
CA GLY A 2 -34.22 -0.05 23.60
C GLY A 2 -32.90 0.72 23.67
N GLY A 3 -32.50 1.22 24.85
CA GLY A 3 -31.26 2.00 25.01
C GLY A 3 -29.96 1.24 24.77
N PHE A 4 -29.97 -0.09 24.97
CA PHE A 4 -28.77 -0.93 24.78
C PHE A 4 -28.55 -1.39 23.33
N SER A 5 -29.51 -1.23 22.42
CA SER A 5 -29.41 -1.84 21.09
C SER A 5 -28.86 -0.87 20.04
N ILE A 6 -29.42 0.34 19.93
CA ILE A 6 -29.08 1.26 18.83
C ILE A 6 -27.68 1.87 18.97
N TRP A 7 -27.25 2.22 20.18
CA TRP A 7 -25.94 2.86 20.38
C TRP A 7 -24.77 1.91 20.08
N HIS A 8 -24.88 0.63 20.50
CA HIS A 8 -23.89 -0.40 20.16
C HIS A 8 -23.88 -0.70 18.66
N TRP A 9 -25.05 -0.75 18.02
CA TRP A 9 -25.15 -0.88 16.57
C TRP A 9 -24.48 0.28 15.85
N LEU A 10 -24.66 1.51 16.34
CA LEU A 10 -24.05 2.70 15.75
C LEU A 10 -22.53 2.69 15.89
N ILE A 11 -22.02 2.24 17.04
CA ILE A 11 -20.57 2.07 17.25
C ILE A 11 -20.00 0.96 16.39
N LEU A 12 -20.62 -0.21 16.35
CA LEU A 12 -20.18 -1.31 15.49
C LEU A 12 -20.19 -0.88 14.02
N LEU A 13 -21.21 -0.14 13.60
CA LEU A 13 -21.29 0.40 12.25
C LEU A 13 -20.16 1.39 11.97
N VAL A 14 -19.86 2.32 12.87
CA VAL A 14 -18.74 3.26 12.70
C VAL A 14 -17.38 2.54 12.73
N LEU A 15 -17.20 1.61 13.66
CA LEU A 15 -15.98 0.84 13.84
C LEU A 15 -15.71 -0.11 12.67
N LEU A 16 -16.76 -0.59 12.00
CA LEU A 16 -16.66 -1.39 10.77
C LEU A 16 -16.55 -0.52 9.51
N ALA A 17 -17.26 0.62 9.48
CA ALA A 17 -17.22 1.55 8.35
C ALA A 17 -15.85 2.21 8.21
N LEU A 18 -15.18 2.60 9.30
CA LEU A 18 -13.85 3.20 9.25
C LEU A 18 -12.83 2.35 8.47
N PRO A 19 -12.58 1.07 8.84
CA PRO A 19 -11.61 0.24 8.13
C PRO A 19 -12.08 -0.09 6.71
N LEU A 20 -13.39 -0.26 6.45
CA LEU A 20 -13.89 -0.40 5.09
C LEU A 20 -13.61 0.84 4.24
N LEU A 21 -13.80 2.03 4.80
CA LEU A 21 -13.62 3.30 4.09
C LEU A 21 -12.14 3.54 3.82
N VAL A 22 -11.27 3.31 4.81
CA VAL A 22 -9.81 3.37 4.64
C VAL A 22 -9.35 2.33 3.61
N GLY A 23 -9.80 1.08 3.73
CA GLY A 23 -9.46 0.02 2.78
C GLY A 23 -9.95 0.33 1.36
N MET A 24 -11.15 0.89 1.22
CA MET A 24 -11.71 1.29 -0.06
C MET A 24 -10.95 2.47 -0.66
N VAL A 25 -10.56 3.47 0.14
CA VAL A 25 -9.73 4.60 -0.32
C VAL A 25 -8.34 4.12 -0.74
N VAL A 26 -7.68 3.27 0.04
CA VAL A 26 -6.38 2.69 -0.30
C VAL A 26 -6.48 1.84 -1.57
N TRP A 27 -7.51 0.99 -1.68
CA TRP A 27 -7.75 0.20 -2.87
C TRP A 27 -8.03 1.08 -4.10
N LEU A 28 -8.82 2.14 -3.94
CA LEU A 28 -9.11 3.09 -5.02
C LEU A 28 -7.87 3.87 -5.42
N ALA A 29 -7.00 4.24 -4.47
CA ALA A 29 -5.72 4.89 -4.73
C ALA A 29 -4.77 3.95 -5.50
N ILE A 30 -4.62 2.70 -5.07
CA ILE A 30 -3.84 1.68 -5.78
C ILE A 30 -4.43 1.43 -7.19
N ARG A 31 -5.76 1.33 -7.30
CA ARG A 31 -6.45 1.13 -8.57
C ARG A 31 -6.32 2.33 -9.50
N ALA A 32 -6.40 3.55 -8.98
CA ALA A 32 -6.21 4.78 -9.72
C ALA A 32 -4.76 4.93 -10.18
N GLN A 33 -3.79 4.51 -9.36
CA GLN A 33 -2.39 4.49 -9.70
C GLN A 33 -2.07 3.44 -10.78
N ARG A 34 -2.74 2.28 -10.75
CA ARG A 34 -2.72 1.27 -11.84
C ARG A 34 -3.45 1.72 -13.10
N ARG A 35 -4.46 2.58 -12.97
CA ARG A 35 -5.26 3.11 -14.10
C ARG A 35 -4.77 4.43 -14.64
N ARG A 36 -3.73 5.03 -14.05
CA ARG A 36 -3.01 6.12 -14.71
C ARG A 36 -2.49 5.52 -16.02
N PRO A 37 -3.05 5.92 -17.18
CA PRO A 37 -2.62 5.33 -18.44
C PRO A 37 -1.15 5.61 -18.52
N ALA A 38 -0.37 4.57 -18.71
CA ALA A 38 0.96 4.70 -19.24
C ALA A 38 0.80 5.48 -20.57
N ALA A 39 1.04 6.79 -20.52
CA ALA A 39 1.68 7.44 -21.65
C ALA A 39 2.91 6.57 -21.90
N ALA A 40 2.90 5.89 -23.05
CA ALA A 40 3.80 4.80 -23.38
C ALA A 40 5.23 5.08 -22.91
N PRO A 41 5.86 4.23 -22.09
CA PRO A 41 7.28 4.29 -21.91
C PRO A 41 7.94 3.71 -23.17
N PRO A 42 8.97 4.36 -23.73
CA PRO A 42 9.81 3.74 -24.74
C PRO A 42 10.43 2.45 -24.18
N PRO A 43 10.86 1.51 -25.04
CA PRO A 43 11.60 0.36 -24.55
C PRO A 43 12.94 0.83 -23.94
N LEU A 44 13.40 0.14 -22.88
CA LEU A 44 14.73 0.17 -22.22
C LEU A 44 14.82 1.05 -20.95
N PRO A 45 15.59 0.72 -19.88
CA PRO A 45 16.31 -0.51 -19.47
C PRO A 45 15.84 -1.06 -18.08
N PRO A 46 16.36 -2.21 -17.57
CA PRO A 46 16.04 -2.77 -16.24
C PRO A 46 16.32 -1.85 -15.03
N VAL A 47 16.97 -0.70 -15.23
CA VAL A 47 17.39 0.24 -14.18
C VAL A 47 16.19 0.99 -13.57
N ASP A 48 15.20 1.39 -14.37
CA ASP A 48 13.97 2.04 -13.87
C ASP A 48 13.15 1.10 -12.98
N SER A 49 13.21 -0.21 -13.26
CA SER A 49 12.52 -1.23 -12.46
C SER A 49 13.17 -1.41 -11.09
N VAL A 50 14.50 -1.26 -11.00
CA VAL A 50 15.27 -1.41 -9.76
C VAL A 50 15.04 -0.22 -8.83
N GLU A 51 15.13 1.00 -9.35
CA GLU A 51 14.83 2.21 -8.58
C GLU A 51 13.37 2.24 -8.11
N GLN A 52 12.44 1.81 -8.97
CA GLN A 52 11.02 1.69 -8.58
C GLN A 52 10.82 0.64 -7.47
N ARG A 53 11.50 -0.51 -7.54
CA ARG A 53 11.45 -1.54 -6.47
C ARG A 53 12.06 -1.04 -5.16
N LEU A 54 13.15 -0.27 -5.22
CA LEU A 54 13.76 0.38 -4.06
C LEU A 54 12.82 1.40 -3.41
N ARG A 55 12.17 2.27 -4.20
CA ARG A 55 11.18 3.23 -3.68
C ARG A 55 9.96 2.54 -3.09
N ALA A 56 9.49 1.44 -3.69
CA ALA A 56 8.40 0.66 -3.14
C ALA A 56 8.76 0.04 -1.78
N LEU A 57 9.99 -0.50 -1.63
CA LEU A 57 10.48 -0.98 -0.33
C LEU A 57 10.60 0.14 0.69
N GLU A 58 11.09 1.31 0.29
CA GLU A 58 11.21 2.45 1.19
C GLU A 58 9.85 2.97 1.66
N GLN A 59 8.83 2.95 0.80
CA GLN A 59 7.44 3.24 1.19
C GLN A 59 6.88 2.21 2.17
N LEU A 60 7.14 0.92 1.95
CA LEU A 60 6.70 -0.14 2.87
C LEU A 60 7.38 -0.01 4.24
N LYS A 61 8.67 0.37 4.27
CA LYS A 61 9.40 0.68 5.51
C LYS A 61 8.82 1.91 6.20
N ALA A 62 8.54 2.99 5.46
CA ALA A 62 7.95 4.20 6.02
C ALA A 62 6.55 3.97 6.60
N GLN A 63 5.81 2.99 6.06
CA GLN A 63 4.51 2.54 6.59
C GLN A 63 4.63 1.58 7.78
N GLY A 64 5.86 1.19 8.17
CA GLY A 64 6.11 0.24 9.27
C GLY A 64 5.71 -1.20 8.95
N LEU A 65 5.46 -1.52 7.67
CA LEU A 65 5.02 -2.86 7.24
C LEU A 65 6.19 -3.85 7.10
N ILE A 66 7.42 -3.35 7.02
CA ILE A 66 8.64 -4.15 6.98
C ILE A 66 9.68 -3.60 7.95
N ASP A 67 10.39 -4.52 8.60
CA ASP A 67 11.45 -4.20 9.55
C ASP A 67 12.72 -3.70 8.84
N ALA A 68 13.57 -2.95 9.55
CA ALA A 68 14.83 -2.44 9.02
C ALA A 68 15.77 -3.57 8.57
N ALA A 69 15.71 -4.73 9.24
CA ALA A 69 16.45 -5.92 8.86
C ALA A 69 15.98 -6.50 7.51
N GLU A 70 14.67 -6.54 7.28
CA GLU A 70 14.09 -7.04 6.02
C GLU A 70 14.31 -6.09 4.85
N TYR A 71 14.23 -4.77 5.10
CA TYR A 71 14.55 -3.75 4.11
C TYR A 71 15.97 -3.94 3.57
N THR A 72 16.95 -4.12 4.47
CA THR A 72 18.36 -4.27 4.11
C THR A 72 18.58 -5.53 3.25
N ARG A 73 18.02 -6.68 3.67
CA ARG A 73 18.08 -7.93 2.88
C ARG A 73 17.47 -7.78 1.49
N ARG A 74 16.28 -7.18 1.37
CA ARG A 74 15.61 -7.03 0.07
C ARG A 74 16.35 -6.05 -0.84
N ARG A 75 16.92 -4.97 -0.27
CA ARG A 75 17.77 -4.04 -1.00
C ARG A 75 19.02 -4.73 -1.56
N GLU A 76 19.69 -5.53 -0.75
CA GLU A 76 20.86 -6.31 -1.19
C GLU A 76 20.52 -7.32 -2.28
N GLN A 77 19.39 -8.02 -2.16
CA GLN A 77 18.91 -8.94 -3.21
C GLN A 77 18.63 -8.21 -4.53
N ILE A 78 18.04 -7.01 -4.48
CA ILE A 78 17.77 -6.22 -5.68
C ILE A 78 19.07 -5.72 -6.32
N LEU A 79 20.06 -5.33 -5.51
CA LEU A 79 21.37 -4.89 -5.99
C LEU A 79 22.22 -6.06 -6.53
N ALA A 80 22.09 -7.25 -5.96
CA ALA A 80 22.78 -8.47 -6.41
C ALA A 80 22.15 -9.09 -7.66
N ALA A 81 20.88 -8.77 -7.94
CA ALA A 81 20.18 -9.19 -9.15
C ALA A 81 20.39 -8.25 -10.36
N LEU A 82 21.24 -7.22 -10.17
CA LEU A 82 21.67 -6.27 -11.19
C LEU A 82 22.90 -6.81 -11.95
#